data_AF-A0A813TX27-F1
#
_entry.id   AF-A0A813TX27-F1
#
_cell.length_a   1.000
_cell.length_b   1.000
_cell.length_c   1.000
_cell.angle_alpha   90.00
_cell.angle_beta   90.00
_cell.angle_gamma   90.00
#
_symmetry.space_group_name_H-M   'P 1'
#
loop_
_entity.id
_entity.type
_entity.pdbx_description
1 polymer ?
#
loop_
_entity_poly.entity_id
_entity_poly.type
_entity_poly.pdbx_seq_one_letter_code
_entity_poly.pdbx_strand_id
1 'polypeptide(L)'
;MSRSLFDTQMDEILSQFENETKTTFAHMLDFIRSTIQENALLYINSEAWSLVSVEIDDKSDTNFLSVPVTLNNTQENTSCSCATLRTCRIPRQISYNDGLVIGCHHLETVLFSSLTCLYSVQCIKLLRSRFHTLMTTMDHFIKLDVHRTRFSVNDTIEKIAYEMFIESWSNHTSYERYFNSCSPSYCTYTYYQKSGPLEILTTFLSAYGSLSIAVYFIVPYLIKIIKKILIWFRITQQQ
;
A
#
# COMPACT_ATOMS: atom_id res chain seq x y z
N MET A 1 8.40 -15.74 -33.61
CA MET A 1 9.05 -14.95 -32.55
C MET A 1 10.41 -15.57 -32.29
N SER A 2 11.52 -14.81 -32.31
CA SER A 2 12.83 -15.39 -32.01
C SER A 2 12.96 -15.62 -30.50
N ARG A 3 13.67 -16.68 -30.10
CA ARG A 3 13.87 -17.03 -28.68
C ARG A 3 14.52 -15.89 -27.90
N SER A 4 15.51 -15.21 -28.50
CA SER A 4 16.18 -14.06 -27.90
C SER A 4 15.22 -12.90 -27.59
N LEU A 5 14.24 -12.63 -28.46
CA LEU A 5 13.27 -11.56 -28.24
C LEU A 5 12.33 -11.90 -27.08
N PHE A 6 11.94 -13.17 -26.96
CA PHE A 6 11.11 -13.64 -25.85
C PHE A 6 11.85 -13.57 -24.51
N ASP A 7 13.11 -14.02 -24.48
CA ASP A 7 13.93 -14.00 -23.25
C ASP A 7 14.12 -12.54 -22.76
N THR A 8 14.46 -11.61 -23.67
CA THR A 8 14.57 -10.18 -23.32
C THR A 8 13.27 -9.58 -22.79
N GLN A 9 12.13 -9.87 -23.44
CA GLN A 9 10.84 -9.36 -22.97
C GLN A 9 10.46 -9.93 -21.61
N MET A 10 10.78 -11.20 -21.32
CA MET A 10 10.54 -11.76 -20.00
C MET A 10 11.43 -11.16 -18.93
N ASP A 11 12.70 -10.92 -19.21
CA ASP A 11 13.61 -10.26 -18.27
C ASP A 11 13.13 -8.84 -17.94
N GLU A 12 12.64 -8.09 -18.95
CA GLU A 12 12.03 -6.77 -18.75
C GLU A 12 10.78 -6.84 -17.86
N ILE A 13 9.87 -7.78 -18.13
CA ILE A 13 8.65 -7.97 -17.34
C ILE A 13 8.98 -8.36 -15.89
N LEU A 14 9.94 -9.26 -15.68
CA LEU A 14 10.37 -9.69 -14.35
C LEU A 14 11.00 -8.53 -13.59
N SER A 15 11.92 -7.79 -14.22
CA SER A 15 12.53 -6.61 -13.59
C SER A 15 11.50 -5.54 -13.24
N GLN A 16 10.50 -5.33 -14.10
CA GLN A 16 9.40 -4.42 -13.81
C GLN A 16 8.57 -4.92 -12.63
N PHE A 17 8.19 -6.19 -12.62
CA PHE A 17 7.46 -6.82 -11.52
C PHE A 17 8.20 -6.68 -10.19
N GLU A 18 9.51 -6.96 -10.15
CA GLU A 18 10.32 -6.81 -8.94
C GLU A 18 10.29 -5.39 -8.40
N ASN A 19 10.50 -4.39 -9.28
CA ASN A 19 10.56 -2.99 -8.88
C ASN A 19 9.19 -2.44 -8.46
N GLU A 20 8.12 -2.78 -9.20
CA GLU A 20 6.75 -2.40 -8.86
C GLU A 20 6.33 -3.03 -7.54
N THR A 21 6.61 -4.31 -7.32
CA THR A 21 6.26 -5.01 -6.07
C THR A 21 6.94 -4.35 -4.86
N LYS A 22 8.25 -4.04 -4.96
CA LYS A 22 8.97 -3.30 -3.92
C LYS A 22 8.35 -1.93 -3.66
N THR A 23 8.06 -1.19 -4.71
CA THR A 23 7.49 0.16 -4.62
C THR A 23 6.09 0.13 -4.00
N THR A 24 5.23 -0.80 -4.42
CA THR A 24 3.89 -0.98 -3.84
C THR A 24 3.97 -1.37 -2.37
N PHE A 25 4.89 -2.28 -2.00
CA PHE A 25 5.10 -2.64 -0.60
C PHE A 25 5.55 -1.43 0.23
N ALA A 26 6.52 -0.65 -0.27
CA ALA A 26 7.00 0.57 0.39
C ALA A 26 5.86 1.57 0.63
N HIS A 27 5.04 1.83 -0.38
CA HIS A 27 3.87 2.70 -0.25
C HIS A 27 2.84 2.18 0.75
N MET A 28 2.59 0.87 0.78
CA MET A 28 1.70 0.27 1.76
C MET A 28 2.25 0.43 3.19
N LEU A 29 3.55 0.22 3.38
CA LEU A 29 4.20 0.41 4.66
C LEU A 29 4.14 1.89 5.11
N ASP A 30 4.41 2.83 4.22
CA ASP A 30 4.30 4.26 4.50
C ASP A 30 2.87 4.69 4.83
N PHE A 31 1.88 4.17 4.11
CA PHE A 31 0.47 4.41 4.40
C PHE A 31 0.09 3.93 5.80
N ILE A 32 0.55 2.73 6.21
CA ILE A 32 0.34 2.21 7.58
C ILE A 32 0.99 3.16 8.59
N ARG A 33 2.24 3.59 8.36
CA ARG A 33 2.96 4.49 9.27
C ARG A 33 2.25 5.83 9.44
N SER A 34 1.79 6.45 8.36
CA SER A 34 1.03 7.70 8.41
C SER A 34 -0.32 7.54 9.13
N THR A 35 -1.02 6.42 8.90
CA THR A 35 -2.30 6.14 9.56
C THR A 35 -2.14 5.99 11.07
N ILE A 36 -1.03 5.41 11.53
CA ILE A 36 -0.73 5.25 12.96
C ILE A 36 -0.47 6.60 13.62
N GLN A 37 0.28 7.49 12.97
CA GLN A 37 0.64 8.80 13.53
C GLN A 37 -0.59 9.72 13.72
N GLU A 38 -1.54 9.69 12.79
CA GLU A 38 -2.68 10.62 12.78
C GLU A 38 -3.83 10.21 13.72
N ASN A 39 -3.79 9.01 14.29
CA ASN A 39 -4.88 8.47 15.13
C ASN A 39 -4.52 8.41 16.62
N ALA A 40 -4.54 9.55 17.29
CA ALA A 40 -4.29 9.64 18.74
C ALA A 40 -5.24 8.74 19.56
N LEU A 41 -6.53 8.65 19.20
CA LEU A 41 -7.54 7.84 19.89
C LEU A 41 -7.28 6.33 19.81
N LEU A 42 -6.73 5.83 18.69
CA LEU A 42 -6.40 4.41 18.53
C LEU A 42 -5.16 4.00 19.33
N TYR A 43 -4.36 4.98 19.77
CA TYR A 43 -3.02 4.80 20.32
C TYR A 43 -2.83 5.48 21.70
N ILE A 44 -3.92 5.78 22.42
CA ILE A 44 -3.86 6.28 23.82
C ILE A 44 -3.12 5.30 24.75
N ASN A 45 -3.13 4.01 24.43
CA ASN A 45 -2.41 2.97 25.18
C ASN A 45 -1.02 2.66 24.60
N SER A 46 -0.47 3.55 23.78
CA SER A 46 0.85 3.38 23.18
C SER A 46 1.86 4.38 23.75
N GLU A 47 3.14 4.14 23.47
CA GLU A 47 4.22 5.02 23.91
C GLU A 47 4.19 6.44 23.30
N ALA A 48 3.27 6.75 22.36
CA ALA A 48 3.18 8.06 21.71
C ALA A 48 2.28 9.07 22.43
N TRP A 49 1.23 8.63 23.12
CA TRP A 49 0.23 9.48 23.77
C TRP A 49 -0.02 8.97 25.17
N SER A 50 -0.08 9.88 26.13
CA SER A 50 -0.33 9.54 27.53
C SER A 50 -1.58 10.24 28.03
N LEU A 51 -2.38 9.53 28.81
CA LEU A 51 -3.56 10.07 29.46
C LEU A 51 -3.15 10.57 30.85
N VAL A 52 -3.25 11.87 31.08
CA VAL A 52 -2.92 12.50 32.36
C VAL A 52 -4.20 13.05 32.99
N SER A 53 -4.41 12.76 34.27
CA SER A 53 -5.49 13.36 35.04
C SER A 53 -5.12 14.80 35.41
N VAL A 54 -6.00 15.75 35.06
CA VAL A 54 -5.87 17.16 35.45
C VAL A 54 -7.01 17.46 36.41
N GLU A 55 -6.65 17.87 37.62
CA GLU A 55 -7.59 18.32 38.63
C GLU A 55 -7.91 19.80 38.36
N ILE A 56 -9.19 20.12 38.16
CA ILE A 56 -9.65 21.50 37.94
C ILE A 56 -10.32 21.95 39.25
N ASP A 57 -9.68 22.88 39.96
CA ASP A 57 -10.12 23.61 41.16
C ASP A 57 -11.22 22.98 42.04
N ASP A 58 -10.82 22.54 43.23
CA ASP A 58 -11.57 22.37 44.49
C ASP A 58 -12.90 21.59 44.47
N LYS A 59 -13.27 21.02 43.32
CA LYS A 59 -14.33 20.03 43.16
C LYS A 59 -13.71 18.80 42.55
N SER A 60 -14.05 17.65 43.09
CA SER A 60 -13.55 16.31 42.78
C SER A 60 -13.81 15.81 41.35
N ASP A 61 -13.88 16.70 40.36
CA ASP A 61 -14.06 16.38 38.95
C ASP A 61 -12.68 16.17 38.32
N THR A 62 -12.28 14.90 38.22
CA THR A 62 -11.05 14.52 37.51
C THR A 62 -11.30 14.52 36.00
N ASN A 63 -10.65 15.44 35.28
CA ASN A 63 -10.63 15.42 33.83
C ASN A 63 -9.42 14.65 33.32
N PHE A 64 -9.56 14.01 32.17
CA PHE A 64 -8.47 13.30 31.50
C PHE A 64 -8.03 14.07 30.26
N LEU A 65 -6.75 14.40 30.19
CA LEU A 65 -6.13 15.03 29.03
C LEU A 65 -5.22 14.04 28.33
N SER A 66 -5.39 13.88 27.02
CA SER A 66 -4.41 13.19 26.19
C SER A 66 -3.29 14.17 25.83
N VAL A 67 -2.08 13.87 26.29
CA VAL A 67 -0.88 14.66 25.98
C VAL A 67 0.12 13.80 25.22
N PRO A 68 0.79 14.36 24.20
CA PRO A 68 1.77 13.61 23.45
C PRO A 68 3.03 13.39 24.28
N VAL A 69 3.62 12.21 24.13
CA VAL A 69 4.88 11.87 24.77
C VAL A 69 6.01 12.64 24.09
N THR A 70 6.91 13.19 24.89
CA THR A 70 8.15 13.82 24.44
C THR A 70 9.33 12.90 24.73
N LEU A 71 10.11 12.57 23.72
CA LEU A 71 11.34 11.79 23.86
C LEU A 71 12.52 12.76 24.02
N ASN A 72 13.26 12.59 25.11
CA ASN A 72 14.45 13.39 25.40
C ASN A 72 15.70 12.58 25.07
N ASN A 73 16.49 13.06 24.12
CA ASN A 73 17.81 12.51 23.81
C ASN A 73 18.85 13.18 24.71
N THR A 74 19.28 12.47 25.75
CA THR A 74 20.30 12.95 26.69
C THR A 74 21.70 13.06 26.09
N GLN A 75 21.98 12.38 24.96
CA GLN A 75 23.29 12.46 24.29
C GLN A 75 23.43 13.75 23.48
N GLU A 76 22.35 14.20 22.85
CA GLU A 76 22.35 15.37 21.97
C GLU A 76 21.71 16.62 22.62
N ASN A 77 21.21 16.50 23.86
CA ASN A 77 20.42 17.53 24.55
C ASN A 77 19.24 18.04 23.70
N THR A 78 18.63 17.16 22.91
CA THR A 78 17.47 17.45 22.07
C THR A 78 16.22 16.76 22.62
N SER A 79 15.08 17.40 22.46
CA SER A 79 13.77 16.81 22.77
C SER A 79 12.88 16.85 21.54
N CYS A 80 12.14 15.78 21.28
CA CYS A 80 11.16 15.74 20.20
C CYS A 80 9.81 15.26 20.71
N SER A 81 8.72 15.77 20.11
CA SER A 81 7.36 15.39 20.46
C SER A 81 6.81 14.40 19.44
N CYS A 82 6.20 13.32 19.94
CA CYS A 82 5.58 12.30 19.11
C CYS A 82 4.31 12.78 18.38
N ALA A 83 3.72 13.91 18.78
CA ALA A 83 2.64 14.53 18.03
C ALA A 83 3.13 15.24 16.76
N THR A 84 4.32 15.84 16.78
CA THR A 84 4.77 16.73 15.71
C THR A 84 5.75 16.06 14.76
N LEU A 85 6.52 15.08 15.23
CA LEU A 85 7.61 14.49 14.45
C LEU A 85 7.57 12.95 14.50
N ARG A 86 7.23 12.33 13.36
CA ARG A 86 7.22 10.86 13.18
C ARG A 86 8.58 10.21 13.39
N THR A 87 9.63 10.91 12.96
CA THR A 87 11.02 10.44 13.00
C THR A 87 11.67 10.64 14.36
N CYS A 88 10.91 11.12 15.35
CA CYS A 88 11.35 11.25 16.72
C CYS A 88 11.73 9.89 17.29
N ARG A 89 12.99 9.76 17.72
CA ARG A 89 13.57 8.52 18.20
C ARG A 89 14.75 8.77 19.11
N ILE A 90 14.98 7.86 20.04
CA ILE A 90 16.11 7.91 20.97
C ILE A 90 16.81 6.55 21.01
N PRO A 91 18.16 6.51 21.08
CA PRO A 91 18.88 5.26 21.21
C PRO A 91 18.56 4.62 22.57
N ARG A 92 18.28 3.31 22.57
CA ARG A 92 18.11 2.53 23.79
C ARG A 92 19.26 1.56 23.93
N GLN A 93 20.17 1.87 24.85
CA GLN A 93 21.32 1.01 25.10
C GLN A 93 20.97 -0.05 26.16
N ILE A 94 20.82 -1.29 25.71
CA ILE A 94 20.92 -2.49 26.54
C ILE A 94 22.41 -2.83 26.74
N SER A 95 23.22 -2.62 25.71
CA SER A 95 24.69 -2.74 25.68
C SER A 95 25.31 -1.64 24.79
N TYR A 96 26.63 -1.51 24.79
CA TYR A 96 27.33 -0.66 23.82
C TYR A 96 27.09 -1.20 22.40
N ASN A 97 26.42 -0.40 21.56
CA ASN A 97 26.22 -0.64 20.12
C ASN A 97 25.31 -1.83 19.75
N ASP A 98 24.18 -2.00 20.45
CA ASP A 98 23.15 -3.01 20.15
C ASP A 98 22.19 -2.60 19.02
N GLY A 99 22.19 -1.31 18.65
CA GLY A 99 21.41 -0.75 17.56
C GLY A 99 19.91 -0.77 17.82
N LEU A 100 19.49 -0.79 19.09
CA LEU A 100 18.10 -0.68 19.52
C LEU A 100 17.72 0.79 19.70
N VAL A 101 16.52 1.13 19.25
CA VAL A 101 16.00 2.49 19.24
C VAL A 101 14.55 2.48 19.74
N ILE A 102 14.19 3.44 20.58
CA ILE A 102 12.78 3.74 20.89
C ILE A 102 12.31 4.82 19.92
N GLY A 103 11.25 4.54 19.18
CA GLY A 103 10.48 5.52 18.44
C GLY A 103 9.15 5.82 19.13
N CYS A 104 8.39 6.75 18.57
CA CYS A 104 7.08 7.13 19.11
C CYS A 104 6.04 5.99 19.09
N HIS A 105 6.13 5.09 18.11
CA HIS A 105 5.21 3.96 17.97
C HIS A 105 5.99 2.65 17.94
N HIS A 106 5.37 1.54 18.35
CA HIS A 106 6.01 0.22 18.31
C HIS A 106 6.55 -0.14 16.92
N LEU A 107 5.84 0.22 15.86
CA LEU A 107 6.31 0.02 14.49
C LEU A 107 7.59 0.84 14.22
N GLU A 108 7.63 2.11 14.60
CA GLU A 108 8.82 2.97 14.43
C GLU A 108 10.00 2.51 15.29
N THR A 109 9.74 2.05 16.53
CA THR A 109 10.73 1.40 17.41
C THR A 109 11.38 0.21 16.71
N VAL A 110 10.60 -0.65 16.06
CA VAL A 110 11.13 -1.78 15.29
C VAL A 110 11.88 -1.30 14.06
N LEU A 111 11.26 -0.48 13.22
CA LEU A 111 11.83 -0.05 11.94
C LEU A 111 13.15 0.73 12.11
N PHE A 112 13.25 1.61 13.11
CA PHE A 112 14.47 2.37 13.38
C PHE A 112 15.57 1.56 14.07
N SER A 113 15.21 0.43 14.70
CA SER A 113 16.20 -0.48 15.27
C SER A 113 16.93 -1.25 14.16
N SER A 114 18.08 -1.83 14.50
CA SER A 114 18.82 -2.77 13.66
C SER A 114 18.84 -4.16 14.31
N LEU A 115 19.19 -5.18 13.53
CA LEU A 115 19.36 -6.55 14.03
C LEU A 115 20.77 -6.81 14.57
N THR A 116 21.61 -5.79 14.73
CA THR A 116 23.00 -5.87 15.18
C THR A 116 23.20 -6.80 16.39
N CYS A 117 22.34 -6.64 17.41
CA CYS A 117 22.41 -7.46 18.62
C CYS A 117 22.26 -8.97 18.35
N LEU A 118 21.47 -9.37 17.36
CA LEU A 118 21.20 -10.77 17.04
C LEU A 118 22.37 -11.47 16.33
N TYR A 119 23.39 -10.73 15.89
CA TYR A 119 24.64 -11.29 15.37
C TYR A 119 25.68 -11.54 16.48
N SER A 120 25.43 -11.08 17.71
CA SER A 120 26.36 -11.17 18.85
C SER A 120 25.83 -12.09 19.96
N VAL A 121 26.61 -13.11 20.32
CA VAL A 121 26.26 -14.02 21.42
C VAL A 121 26.20 -13.29 22.75
N GLN A 122 27.11 -12.35 23.03
CA GLN A 122 27.06 -11.55 24.25
C GLN A 122 25.78 -10.73 24.33
N CYS A 123 25.39 -10.07 23.24
CA CYS A 123 24.21 -9.21 23.22
C CYS A 123 22.92 -10.01 23.44
N ILE A 124 22.79 -11.18 22.78
CA ILE A 124 21.67 -12.11 22.99
C ILE A 124 21.57 -12.56 24.46
N LYS A 125 22.70 -12.86 25.11
CA LYS A 125 22.71 -13.23 26.54
C LYS A 125 22.23 -12.08 27.43
N LEU A 126 22.62 -10.84 27.13
CA LEU A 126 22.16 -9.65 27.85
C LEU A 126 20.66 -9.41 27.65
N LEU A 127 20.16 -9.55 26.41
CA LEU A 127 18.73 -9.50 26.12
C LEU A 127 17.97 -10.53 26.95
N ARG A 128 18.42 -11.79 26.97
CA ARG A 128 17.81 -12.86 27.77
C ARG A 128 17.77 -12.51 29.25
N SER A 129 18.87 -12.00 29.81
CA SER A 129 18.92 -11.61 31.23
C SER A 129 17.89 -10.51 31.57
N ARG A 130 17.63 -9.59 30.65
CA ARG A 130 16.72 -8.47 30.87
C ARG A 130 15.24 -8.84 30.70
N PHE A 131 14.97 -9.86 29.88
CA PHE A 131 13.63 -10.38 29.59
C PHE A 131 13.39 -11.77 30.21
N HIS A 132 14.12 -12.13 31.27
CA HIS A 132 14.13 -13.47 31.87
C HIS A 132 12.72 -13.97 32.28
N THR A 133 11.78 -13.07 32.61
CA THR A 133 10.39 -13.41 32.93
C THR A 133 9.56 -13.89 31.72
N LEU A 134 9.96 -13.58 30.50
CA LEU A 134 9.24 -13.94 29.25
C LEU A 134 9.88 -15.13 28.52
N MET A 135 11.08 -15.57 28.90
CA MET A 135 11.98 -16.35 28.04
C MET A 135 12.47 -17.66 28.66
N THR A 136 11.66 -18.30 29.51
CA THR A 136 12.02 -19.53 30.25
C THR A 136 12.07 -20.80 29.39
N THR A 137 11.64 -20.76 28.13
CA THR A 137 11.53 -21.95 27.25
C THR A 137 12.52 -21.99 26.09
N MET A 138 13.37 -20.96 25.91
CA MET A 138 14.22 -20.81 24.72
C MET A 138 15.69 -21.08 25.02
N ASP A 139 16.04 -22.34 25.28
CA ASP A 139 17.40 -22.72 25.68
C ASP A 139 18.45 -22.58 24.57
N HIS A 140 18.04 -22.55 23.29
CA HIS A 140 18.95 -22.46 22.15
C HIS A 140 18.63 -21.26 21.24
N PHE A 141 19.10 -20.07 21.63
CA PHE A 141 19.19 -18.95 20.68
C PHE A 141 20.46 -19.10 19.84
N ILE A 142 20.29 -19.34 18.54
CA ILE A 142 21.36 -19.35 17.56
C ILE A 142 21.53 -17.92 17.05
N LYS A 143 22.75 -17.40 17.08
CA LYS A 143 23.06 -16.09 16.49
C LYS A 143 22.77 -16.09 14.99
N LEU A 144 22.41 -14.94 14.45
CA LEU A 144 22.31 -14.78 13.01
C LEU A 144 23.68 -14.94 12.34
N ASP A 145 23.67 -15.45 11.11
CA ASP A 145 24.86 -15.66 10.29
C ASP A 145 24.97 -14.54 9.26
N VAL A 146 26.04 -13.76 9.37
CA VAL A 146 26.31 -12.62 8.48
C VAL A 146 26.52 -13.05 7.02
N HIS A 147 26.89 -14.31 6.78
CA HIS A 147 27.17 -14.81 5.44
C HIS A 147 25.92 -15.26 4.68
N ARG A 148 24.75 -15.28 5.33
CA ARG A 148 23.48 -15.71 4.72
C ARG A 148 22.61 -14.57 4.23
N THR A 149 23.01 -13.33 4.51
CA THR A 149 22.25 -12.15 4.16
C THR A 149 23.06 -11.23 3.26
N ARG A 150 22.37 -10.51 2.36
CA ARG A 150 22.97 -9.41 1.59
C ARG A 150 22.95 -8.08 2.34
N PHE A 151 22.22 -8.00 3.47
CA PHE A 151 22.09 -6.79 4.26
C PHE A 151 23.29 -6.60 5.18
N SER A 152 23.65 -5.34 5.46
CA SER A 152 24.68 -5.05 6.45
C SER A 152 24.15 -5.31 7.85
N VAL A 153 25.02 -5.74 8.76
CA VAL A 153 24.68 -5.94 10.19
C VAL A 153 24.11 -4.65 10.81
N ASN A 154 24.60 -3.49 10.36
CA ASN A 154 24.19 -2.17 10.86
C ASN A 154 22.97 -1.60 10.12
N ASP A 155 22.42 -2.31 9.13
CA ASP A 155 21.23 -1.83 8.43
C ASP A 155 20.02 -1.83 9.39
N THR A 156 19.21 -0.76 9.29
CA THR A 156 17.95 -0.67 10.04
C THR A 156 16.94 -1.67 9.48
N ILE A 157 16.02 -2.11 10.33
CA ILE A 157 14.92 -2.98 9.91
C ILE A 157 14.05 -2.27 8.85
N GLU A 158 13.94 -0.94 8.92
CA GLU A 158 13.32 -0.12 7.88
C GLU A 158 13.90 -0.37 6.49
N LYS A 159 15.23 -0.30 6.37
CA LYS A 159 15.90 -0.55 5.08
C LYS A 159 15.68 -1.97 4.59
N ILE A 160 15.75 -2.95 5.49
CA ILE A 160 15.49 -4.36 5.17
C ILE A 160 14.03 -4.57 4.73
N ALA A 161 13.08 -3.89 5.39
CA ALA A 161 11.66 -3.95 5.08
C ALA A 161 11.34 -3.31 3.73
N TYR A 162 11.93 -2.17 3.37
CA TYR A 162 11.75 -1.59 2.03
C TYR A 162 12.28 -2.51 0.90
N GLU A 163 13.21 -3.40 1.24
CA GLU A 163 13.69 -4.47 0.37
C GLU A 163 12.92 -5.79 0.56
N MET A 164 11.75 -5.73 1.23
CA MET A 164 10.82 -6.83 1.50
C MET A 164 11.43 -8.02 2.25
N PHE A 165 12.56 -7.83 2.95
CA PHE A 165 13.35 -8.92 3.53
C PHE A 165 13.83 -9.96 2.49
N ILE A 166 13.88 -9.61 1.21
CA ILE A 166 14.28 -10.52 0.14
C ILE A 166 15.81 -10.54 0.01
N GLU A 167 16.40 -11.72 0.20
CA GLU A 167 17.83 -11.96 0.06
C GLU A 167 18.27 -12.11 -1.40
N SER A 168 17.47 -12.78 -2.23
CA SER A 168 17.70 -12.93 -3.66
C SER A 168 16.41 -13.26 -4.39
N TRP A 169 16.23 -12.70 -5.58
CA TRP A 169 15.20 -13.17 -6.50
C TRP A 169 15.68 -14.45 -7.21
N SER A 170 14.78 -15.40 -7.42
CA SER A 170 15.12 -16.67 -8.07
C SER A 170 15.18 -16.48 -9.58
N ASN A 171 16.38 -16.53 -10.15
CA ASN A 171 16.60 -16.36 -11.60
C ASN A 171 16.33 -17.63 -12.42
N HIS A 172 15.93 -18.74 -11.79
CA HIS A 172 15.64 -19.99 -12.49
C HIS A 172 14.21 -19.99 -13.05
N THR A 173 14.00 -19.29 -14.18
CA THR A 173 12.76 -19.33 -14.95
C THR A 173 12.67 -20.66 -15.72
N SER A 174 11.83 -21.58 -15.22
CA SER A 174 11.43 -22.76 -15.99
C SER A 174 10.04 -22.54 -16.57
N TYR A 175 9.99 -22.03 -17.81
CA TYR A 175 8.73 -21.82 -18.52
C TYR A 175 7.93 -23.11 -18.66
N GLU A 176 8.60 -24.25 -18.86
CA GLU A 176 7.95 -25.56 -18.92
C GLU A 176 7.22 -25.91 -17.61
N ARG A 177 7.86 -25.73 -16.45
CA ARG A 177 7.20 -25.93 -15.16
C ARG A 177 6.05 -24.95 -14.96
N TYR A 178 6.24 -23.68 -15.31
CA TYR A 178 5.19 -22.67 -15.22
C TYR A 178 3.98 -23.03 -16.08
N PHE A 179 4.18 -23.34 -17.37
CA PHE A 179 3.09 -23.73 -18.26
C PHE A 179 2.44 -25.04 -17.85
N ASN A 180 3.19 -26.02 -17.35
CA ASN A 180 2.61 -27.26 -16.84
C ASN A 180 1.76 -27.02 -15.59
N SER A 181 2.22 -26.17 -14.65
CA SER A 181 1.47 -25.79 -13.44
C SER A 181 0.25 -24.93 -13.74
N CYS A 182 0.33 -24.07 -14.77
CA CYS A 182 -0.78 -23.21 -15.20
C CYS A 182 -1.63 -23.87 -16.30
N SER A 183 -1.34 -25.11 -16.71
CA SER A 183 -2.09 -25.78 -17.77
C SER A 183 -3.51 -26.05 -17.29
N PRO A 184 -4.54 -25.58 -18.01
CA PRO A 184 -5.91 -25.86 -17.63
C PRO A 184 -6.16 -27.36 -17.80
N SER A 185 -6.76 -28.01 -16.80
CA SER A 185 -7.14 -29.42 -16.86
C SER A 185 -8.17 -29.73 -17.96
N TYR A 186 -8.87 -28.71 -18.44
CA TYR A 186 -9.75 -28.77 -19.60
C TYR A 186 -9.82 -27.38 -20.25
N CYS A 187 -9.76 -27.34 -21.59
CA CYS A 187 -9.96 -26.09 -22.33
C CYS A 187 -11.46 -25.86 -22.54
N THR A 188 -12.05 -24.91 -21.82
CA THR A 188 -13.40 -24.40 -22.13
C THR A 188 -13.28 -23.27 -23.15
N TYR A 189 -13.83 -23.49 -24.34
CA TYR A 189 -14.10 -22.43 -25.30
C TYR A 189 -15.45 -21.80 -24.94
N THR A 190 -15.46 -20.50 -24.64
CA THR A 190 -16.69 -19.73 -24.54
C THR A 190 -17.06 -19.23 -25.93
N TYR A 191 -18.05 -19.85 -26.55
CA TYR A 191 -18.73 -19.23 -27.70
C TYR A 191 -19.54 -18.05 -27.16
N TYR A 192 -19.01 -16.83 -27.31
CA TYR A 192 -19.78 -15.61 -27.08
C TYR A 192 -20.86 -15.50 -28.16
N GLN A 193 -21.99 -16.15 -27.94
CA GLN A 193 -23.19 -15.88 -28.72
C GLN A 193 -23.73 -14.52 -28.24
N LYS A 194 -23.25 -13.45 -28.91
CA LYS A 194 -23.68 -12.05 -28.72
C LYS A 194 -25.14 -11.89 -29.11
N SER A 195 -26.05 -12.38 -28.28
CA SER A 195 -27.47 -12.06 -28.36
C SER A 195 -28.15 -12.54 -27.09
N GLY A 196 -27.80 -11.94 -25.96
CA GLY A 196 -28.64 -12.04 -24.78
C GLY A 196 -29.99 -11.35 -25.04
N PRO A 197 -31.11 -11.82 -24.47
CA PRO A 197 -32.42 -11.21 -24.68
C PRO A 197 -32.48 -9.73 -24.27
N LEU A 198 -31.65 -9.31 -23.30
CA LEU A 198 -31.50 -7.91 -22.89
C LEU A 198 -30.85 -7.04 -23.98
N GLU A 199 -29.84 -7.55 -24.69
CA GLU A 199 -29.13 -6.79 -25.73
C GLU A 199 -30.04 -6.55 -26.95
N ILE A 200 -30.85 -7.55 -27.30
CA ILE A 200 -31.90 -7.44 -28.32
C ILE A 200 -32.92 -6.36 -27.93
N LEU A 201 -33.42 -6.40 -26.69
CA LEU A 201 -34.40 -5.43 -26.18
C LEU A 201 -33.85 -4.00 -26.19
N THR A 202 -32.61 -3.79 -25.74
CA THR A 202 -31.98 -2.46 -25.74
C THR A 202 -31.78 -1.91 -27.15
N THR A 203 -31.49 -2.78 -28.12
CA THR A 203 -31.34 -2.41 -29.53
C THR A 203 -32.67 -1.98 -30.13
N PHE A 204 -33.77 -2.70 -29.86
CA PHE A 204 -35.11 -2.31 -30.31
C PHE A 204 -35.54 -0.97 -29.70
N LEU A 205 -35.31 -0.76 -28.40
CA LEU A 205 -35.65 0.50 -27.73
C LEU A 205 -34.84 1.68 -28.27
N SER A 206 -33.54 1.47 -28.54
CA SER A 206 -32.66 2.49 -29.12
C SER A 206 -33.07 2.86 -30.55
N ALA A 207 -33.41 1.86 -31.39
CA ALA A 207 -33.88 2.08 -32.75
C ALA A 207 -35.21 2.86 -32.77
N TYR A 208 -36.16 2.50 -31.90
CA TYR A 208 -37.45 3.18 -31.84
C TYR A 208 -37.34 4.61 -31.29
N GLY A 209 -36.49 4.81 -30.28
CA GLY A 209 -36.25 6.13 -29.68
C GLY A 209 -35.61 7.11 -30.67
N SER A 210 -34.58 6.68 -31.38
CA SER A 210 -33.87 7.52 -32.36
C SER A 210 -34.74 7.87 -33.57
N LEU A 211 -35.51 6.90 -34.09
CA LEU A 211 -36.41 7.14 -35.20
C LEU A 211 -37.53 8.14 -34.83
N SER A 212 -38.10 8.01 -33.63
CA SER A 212 -39.15 8.91 -33.15
C SER A 212 -38.67 10.37 -33.03
N ILE A 213 -37.46 10.57 -32.49
CA ILE A 213 -36.87 11.90 -32.36
C ILE A 213 -36.54 12.48 -33.74
N ALA A 214 -35.94 11.70 -34.64
CA ALA A 214 -35.59 12.15 -35.98
C ALA A 214 -36.81 12.62 -36.79
N VAL A 215 -37.92 11.87 -36.75
CA VAL A 215 -39.17 12.25 -37.43
C VAL A 215 -39.70 13.58 -36.89
N TYR A 216 -39.64 13.81 -35.57
CA TYR A 216 -40.12 15.05 -34.96
C TYR A 216 -39.35 16.30 -35.42
N PHE A 217 -38.06 16.16 -35.71
CA PHE A 217 -37.24 17.26 -36.25
C PHE A 217 -37.39 17.44 -37.76
N ILE A 218 -37.49 16.34 -38.52
CA ILE A 218 -37.51 16.37 -39.99
C ILE A 218 -38.86 16.86 -40.53
N VAL A 219 -39.97 16.42 -39.93
CA VAL A 219 -41.34 16.77 -40.39
C VAL A 219 -41.61 18.27 -40.47
N PRO A 220 -41.37 19.11 -39.43
CA PRO A 220 -41.64 20.55 -39.52
C PRO A 220 -40.75 21.24 -40.56
N TYR A 221 -39.54 20.74 -40.80
CA TYR A 221 -38.64 21.27 -41.81
C TYR A 221 -39.14 20.96 -43.23
N LEU A 222 -39.55 19.71 -43.47
CA LEU A 222 -40.17 19.31 -44.74
C LEU A 222 -41.44 20.10 -45.04
N ILE A 223 -42.31 20.32 -44.04
CA ILE A 223 -43.53 21.12 -44.22
C ILE A 223 -43.20 22.57 -44.61
N LYS A 224 -42.17 23.18 -44.01
CA LYS A 224 -41.71 24.54 -44.39
C LYS A 224 -41.21 24.59 -45.83
N ILE A 225 -40.41 23.60 -46.26
CA ILE A 225 -39.92 23.52 -47.63
C ILE A 225 -41.08 23.38 -48.61
N ILE A 226 -42.00 22.44 -48.36
CA ILE A 226 -43.17 22.21 -49.23
C ILE A 226 -44.02 23.48 -49.34
N LYS A 227 -44.30 24.17 -48.22
CA LYS A 227 -45.02 25.45 -48.26
C LYS A 227 -44.28 26.50 -49.09
N LYS A 228 -42.96 26.62 -48.96
CA LYS A 228 -42.15 27.58 -49.72
C LYS A 228 -42.17 27.28 -51.22
N ILE A 229 -42.09 26.00 -51.60
CA ILE A 229 -42.19 25.54 -52.99
C ILE A 229 -43.59 25.85 -53.56
N LEU A 230 -44.65 25.52 -52.83
CA LEU A 230 -46.03 25.78 -53.26
C LEU A 230 -46.32 27.28 -53.43
N ILE A 231 -45.80 28.12 -52.52
CA ILE A 231 -45.91 29.59 -52.63
C ILE A 231 -45.13 30.10 -53.84
N TRP A 232 -43.90 29.61 -54.06
CA TRP A 232 -43.10 30.00 -55.22
C TRP A 232 -43.79 29.65 -56.55
N PHE A 233 -44.33 28.43 -56.68
CA PHE A 233 -45.12 28.02 -57.84
C PHE A 233 -46.38 28.86 -58.07
N ARG A 234 -47.01 29.35 -56.98
CA ARG A 234 -48.21 30.18 -57.08
C ARG A 234 -47.88 31.61 -57.56
N ILE A 235 -46.69 32.12 -57.25
CA ILE A 235 -46.22 33.44 -57.69
C ILE A 235 -45.82 33.41 -59.17
N THR A 236 -45.19 32.33 -59.64
CA THR A 236 -44.82 32.16 -61.07
C THR A 236 -46.00 31.94 -62.02
N GLN A 237 -47.21 31.70 -61.50
CA GLN A 237 -48.44 31.59 -62.30
C GLN A 237 -49.23 32.92 -62.39
N GLN A 238 -48.76 34.00 -61.73
CA GLN A 238 -49.40 35.33 -61.73
C GLN A 238 -48.58 36.41 -62.48
N GLN A 239 -47.51 36.03 -63.18
CA GLN A 239 -46.82 36.83 -64.20
C GLN A 239 -47.11 36.25 -65.58
#